data_AF-A0A538SDU6-F1
#
_entry.id   AF-A0A538SDU6-F1
#
_cell.length_a   1.000
_cell.length_b   1.000
_cell.length_c   1.000
_cell.angle_alpha   90.00
_cell.angle_beta   90.00
_cell.angle_gamma   90.00
#
_symmetry.space_group_name_H-M   'P 1'
#
loop_
_entity.id
_entity.type
_entity.pdbx_description
1 polymer ?
#
loop_
_entity_poly.entity_id
_entity_poly.type
_entity_poly.pdbx_seq_one_letter_code
_entity_poly.pdbx_strand_id
1 'polypeptide(L)'
;MEPAAGHLDASHLGAGPALLGTSRRPLPPEPAPLPPRRAARECGRQAAGVLSVTQVLGVVLAGGRGRRLGGGEPKAWARLAGRTLLERAVGTLGPLCDRLVVAAPPGLELPPSPAARVDDLPDSEGPLSGLVAALGSRPFGSAIVLGVDFPLMRPVMLDYLLRRLATEGAAAVVPAPGGVWQPLAAVYDPRAVPALAGRLAAGERSVTAAVRTLAPLVVADGDLEGIEGGLENFFNVNTPRDLAEAEFRLRSRATPEPARSERAR
;
A
#
# COMPACT_ATOMS: atom_id res chain seq x y z
N MET A 1 -29.73 2.97 -70.99
CA MET A 1 -30.57 3.92 -70.24
C MET A 1 -29.84 4.15 -68.93
N GLU A 2 -29.60 5.41 -68.55
CA GLU A 2 -28.68 5.85 -67.47
C GLU A 2 -27.18 5.54 -67.71
N PRO A 3 -26.27 6.52 -67.47
CA PRO A 3 -24.81 6.31 -67.50
C PRO A 3 -24.02 6.92 -66.31
N ALA A 4 -22.70 6.64 -66.29
CA ALA A 4 -21.61 7.50 -65.80
C ALA A 4 -21.33 7.65 -64.27
N ALA A 5 -20.14 8.22 -64.02
CA ALA A 5 -19.46 8.53 -62.75
C ALA A 5 -18.98 7.31 -61.91
N GLY A 6 -17.76 7.31 -61.34
CA GLY A 6 -16.68 8.31 -61.43
C GLY A 6 -15.33 7.81 -60.87
N HIS A 7 -14.25 8.55 -61.14
CA HIS A 7 -12.90 8.28 -60.61
C HIS A 7 -12.77 8.62 -59.12
N LEU A 8 -11.78 7.98 -58.47
CA LEU A 8 -10.68 8.54 -57.65
C LEU A 8 -10.23 7.40 -56.71
N ASP A 9 -9.20 6.63 -57.06
CA ASP A 9 -7.76 6.96 -56.96
C ASP A 9 -7.26 7.07 -55.50
N ALA A 10 -6.07 6.51 -55.25
CA ALA A 10 -5.57 6.22 -53.92
C ALA A 10 -4.17 6.79 -53.69
N SER A 11 -4.03 7.68 -52.71
CA SER A 11 -2.71 8.07 -52.18
C SER A 11 -2.79 8.63 -50.76
N HIS A 12 -1.71 8.41 -50.02
CA HIS A 12 -1.40 8.94 -48.69
C HIS A 12 -2.38 8.64 -47.53
N LEU A 13 -1.93 7.79 -46.61
CA LEU A 13 -1.54 8.27 -45.28
C LEU A 13 -0.56 7.30 -44.64
N GLY A 14 0.72 7.69 -44.56
CA GLY A 14 1.72 6.97 -43.79
C GLY A 14 1.67 7.40 -42.32
N ALA A 15 1.44 6.47 -41.40
CA ALA A 15 1.48 6.73 -39.96
C ALA A 15 2.67 5.98 -39.34
N GLY A 16 3.74 6.72 -39.02
CA GLY A 16 4.86 6.20 -38.23
C GLY A 16 4.47 6.02 -36.75
N PRO A 17 5.17 5.16 -35.99
CA PRO A 17 4.90 4.98 -34.56
C PRO A 17 5.23 6.25 -33.78
N ALA A 18 4.22 6.87 -33.17
CA ALA A 18 4.40 8.05 -32.34
C ALA A 18 5.21 7.72 -31.07
N LEU A 19 6.17 8.59 -30.74
CA LEU A 19 7.14 8.37 -29.66
C LEU A 19 6.48 8.44 -28.27
N LEU A 20 6.86 7.52 -27.39
CA LEU A 20 6.54 7.58 -25.96
C LEU A 20 7.23 8.81 -25.34
N GLY A 21 6.45 9.84 -25.03
CA GLY A 21 6.94 11.07 -24.40
C GLY A 21 7.48 10.82 -22.99
N THR A 22 8.80 10.93 -22.81
CA THR A 22 9.52 10.67 -21.55
C THR A 22 9.39 11.82 -20.54
N SER A 23 8.16 12.22 -20.23
CA SER A 23 7.85 13.25 -19.23
C SER A 23 8.12 12.74 -17.81
N ARG A 24 9.40 12.73 -17.41
CA ARG A 24 9.82 12.53 -16.02
C ARG A 24 9.43 13.76 -15.21
N ARG A 25 8.18 13.81 -14.73
CA ARG A 25 7.72 14.78 -13.73
C ARG A 25 8.71 14.75 -12.54
N PRO A 26 9.24 15.90 -12.09
CA PRO A 26 10.17 15.93 -10.96
C PRO A 26 9.50 15.37 -9.71
N LEU A 27 10.28 14.65 -8.90
CA LEU A 27 9.80 14.08 -7.64
C LEU A 27 9.41 15.22 -6.66
N PRO A 28 8.37 15.04 -5.83
CA PRO A 28 8.02 16.01 -4.82
C PRO A 28 9.17 16.21 -3.82
N PRO A 29 9.37 17.42 -3.29
CA PRO A 29 10.49 17.74 -2.41
C PRO A 29 10.53 16.83 -1.17
N GLU A 30 11.73 16.54 -0.68
CA GLU A 30 11.91 15.64 0.44
C GLU A 30 11.59 16.35 1.78
N PRO A 31 10.66 15.84 2.61
CA PRO A 31 10.50 16.32 3.98
C PRO A 31 11.70 15.87 4.83
N ALA A 32 11.86 16.47 6.02
CA ALA A 32 12.93 16.08 6.94
C ALA A 32 12.89 14.55 7.23
N PRO A 33 14.06 13.88 7.26
CA PRO A 33 14.12 12.44 7.52
C PRO A 33 13.60 12.12 8.94
N LEU A 34 12.93 10.98 9.06
CA LEU A 34 12.47 10.48 10.36
C LEU A 34 13.67 10.08 11.23
N PRO A 35 13.55 10.17 12.58
CA PRO A 35 14.63 9.79 13.48
C PRO A 35 15.03 8.31 13.30
N PRO A 36 16.33 7.98 13.37
CA PRO A 36 16.83 6.67 12.95
C PRO A 36 16.36 5.51 13.83
N ARG A 37 16.28 4.33 13.20
CA ARG A 37 15.92 3.05 13.82
C ARG A 37 16.75 2.73 15.06
N ARG A 38 16.08 2.45 16.18
CA ARG A 38 16.73 1.89 17.39
C ARG A 38 17.12 0.41 17.25
N ALA A 39 16.62 -0.30 16.24
CA ALA A 39 16.75 -1.75 16.06
C ALA A 39 17.44 -2.14 14.73
N ALA A 40 18.45 -1.37 14.29
CA ALA A 40 19.22 -1.63 13.08
C ALA A 40 20.73 -1.79 13.40
N ARG A 41 21.07 -2.85 14.13
CA ARG A 41 22.43 -3.40 14.21
C ARG A 41 22.34 -4.90 13.97
N GLU A 42 23.41 -5.45 13.38
CA GLU A 42 23.57 -6.89 13.09
C GLU A 42 22.60 -7.49 12.04
N CYS A 43 22.82 -7.10 10.78
CA CYS A 43 22.81 -8.08 9.68
C CYS A 43 24.11 -7.91 8.86
N GLY A 44 24.62 -8.99 8.28
CA GLY A 44 26.01 -9.10 7.83
C GLY A 44 26.34 -8.41 6.49
N ARG A 45 27.63 -8.09 6.33
CA ARG A 45 28.28 -8.01 5.00
C ARG A 45 28.28 -9.44 4.40
N GLN A 46 28.42 -9.69 3.09
CA GLN A 46 29.22 -8.95 2.11
C GLN A 46 28.90 -9.40 0.66
N ALA A 47 28.69 -8.45 -0.26
CA ALA A 47 28.78 -8.65 -1.72
C ALA A 47 28.98 -7.28 -2.40
N ALA A 48 29.57 -7.23 -3.60
CA ALA A 48 29.96 -5.99 -4.28
C ALA A 48 29.10 -5.68 -5.53
N GLY A 49 29.09 -4.41 -5.96
CA GLY A 49 28.78 -4.05 -7.35
C GLY A 49 27.64 -3.05 -7.59
N VAL A 50 26.71 -2.87 -6.64
CA VAL A 50 25.63 -1.88 -6.73
C VAL A 50 25.44 -1.22 -5.37
N LEU A 51 25.07 0.07 -5.35
CA LEU A 51 24.57 0.74 -4.13
C LEU A 51 23.19 0.17 -3.80
N SER A 52 23.16 -0.93 -3.04
CA SER A 52 21.92 -1.49 -2.50
C SER A 52 21.29 -0.50 -1.52
N VAL A 53 20.21 0.15 -1.95
CA VAL A 53 19.38 0.97 -1.06
C VAL A 53 18.79 0.01 -0.02
N THR A 54 19.23 0.08 1.23
CA THR A 54 18.70 -0.75 2.33
C THR A 54 17.50 -0.11 3.03
N GLN A 55 17.03 1.04 2.53
CA GLN A 55 15.96 1.83 3.14
C GLN A 55 14.59 1.19 2.93
N VAL A 56 13.78 1.18 3.99
CA VAL A 56 12.40 0.72 3.95
C VAL A 56 11.46 1.90 3.71
N LEU A 57 10.66 1.84 2.63
CA LEU A 57 9.65 2.85 2.31
C LEU A 57 8.28 2.45 2.85
N GLY A 58 7.70 3.24 3.74
CA GLY A 58 6.30 3.09 4.13
C GLY A 58 5.37 3.84 3.17
N VAL A 59 4.38 3.14 2.63
CA VAL A 59 3.34 3.66 1.74
C VAL A 59 1.98 3.54 2.44
N VAL A 60 1.38 4.68 2.78
CA VAL A 60 -0.04 4.71 3.20
C VAL A 60 -0.93 4.97 2.00
N LEU A 61 -1.95 4.14 1.78
CA LEU A 61 -2.94 4.35 0.71
C LEU A 61 -4.22 4.96 1.30
N ALA A 62 -4.46 6.23 0.98
CA ALA A 62 -5.50 7.07 1.59
C ALA A 62 -6.68 7.41 0.66
N GLY A 63 -6.67 6.95 -0.60
CA GLY A 63 -7.67 7.28 -1.63
C GLY A 63 -9.11 6.79 -1.42
N GLY A 64 -9.43 6.22 -0.25
CA GLY A 64 -10.79 5.76 0.07
C GLY A 64 -11.77 6.93 0.23
N ARG A 65 -12.60 7.19 -0.80
CA ARG A 65 -13.59 8.29 -0.87
C ARG A 65 -14.74 8.29 0.16
N GLY A 66 -14.63 7.57 1.28
CA GLY A 66 -15.51 7.70 2.46
C GLY A 66 -16.98 7.26 2.33
N ARG A 67 -17.56 7.16 1.12
CA ARG A 67 -19.00 7.07 0.79
C ARG A 67 -19.90 6.18 1.67
N ARG A 68 -19.38 5.12 2.29
CA ARG A 68 -20.15 4.20 3.16
C ARG A 68 -20.04 4.51 4.66
N LEU A 69 -19.22 5.48 5.06
CA LEU A 69 -19.02 5.95 6.44
C LEU A 69 -19.94 7.12 6.84
N GLY A 70 -20.89 7.52 5.98
CA GLY A 70 -21.98 8.44 6.32
C GLY A 70 -21.74 9.93 6.05
N GLY A 71 -20.55 10.31 5.59
CA GLY A 71 -20.22 11.68 5.17
C GLY A 71 -19.53 11.72 3.81
N GLY A 72 -19.48 12.91 3.20
CA GLY A 72 -18.69 13.18 1.99
C GLY A 72 -17.18 13.24 2.23
N GLU A 73 -16.74 13.18 3.49
CA GLU A 73 -15.34 13.24 3.91
C GLU A 73 -14.56 11.98 3.49
N PRO A 74 -13.28 12.12 3.08
CA PRO A 74 -12.41 10.97 2.79
C PRO A 74 -12.21 10.06 4.01
N LYS A 75 -12.15 8.73 3.80
CA LYS A 75 -11.97 7.70 4.85
C LYS A 75 -10.77 8.00 5.76
N ALA A 76 -9.73 8.63 5.22
CA ALA A 76 -8.56 9.10 5.95
C ALA A 76 -8.89 9.92 7.21
N TRP A 77 -9.96 10.74 7.17
CA TRP A 77 -10.40 11.62 8.26
C TRP A 77 -11.22 10.93 9.36
N ALA A 78 -11.82 9.77 9.08
CA ALA A 78 -12.65 9.06 10.05
C ALA A 78 -11.84 8.73 11.32
N ARG A 79 -12.44 8.89 12.50
CA ARG A 79 -11.73 8.75 13.79
C ARG A 79 -12.03 7.42 14.47
N LEU A 80 -11.00 6.86 15.11
CA LEU A 80 -11.04 5.65 15.93
C LEU A 80 -10.13 5.85 17.15
N ALA A 81 -10.67 5.73 18.36
CA ALA A 81 -10.11 6.15 19.64
C ALA A 81 -9.39 7.51 19.55
N GLY A 82 -10.14 8.53 19.13
CA GLY A 82 -9.68 9.92 18.99
C GLY A 82 -8.81 10.24 17.77
N ARG A 83 -8.02 9.28 17.25
CA ARG A 83 -7.11 9.49 16.11
C ARG A 83 -7.79 9.20 14.77
N THR A 84 -7.44 9.95 13.73
CA THR A 84 -7.86 9.68 12.35
C THR A 84 -7.26 8.37 11.83
N LEU A 85 -7.90 7.76 10.81
CA LEU A 85 -7.39 6.54 10.20
C LEU A 85 -6.04 6.77 9.50
N LEU A 86 -5.78 7.98 8.99
CA LEU A 86 -4.46 8.34 8.44
C LEU A 86 -3.38 8.39 9.53
N GLU A 87 -3.62 9.08 10.66
CA GLU A 87 -2.68 9.10 11.79
C GLU A 87 -2.37 7.69 12.33
N ARG A 88 -3.35 6.77 12.27
CA ARG A 88 -3.18 5.36 12.66
C ARG A 88 -2.28 4.60 11.69
N ALA A 89 -2.53 4.69 10.39
CA ALA A 89 -1.70 4.01 9.39
C ALA A 89 -0.26 4.57 9.39
N VAL A 90 -0.11 5.90 9.47
CA VAL A 90 1.19 6.58 9.60
C VAL A 90 1.92 6.19 10.90
N GLY A 91 1.21 6.12 12.03
CA GLY A 91 1.78 5.72 13.31
C GLY A 91 2.16 4.23 13.39
N THR A 92 1.42 3.36 12.69
CA THR A 92 1.73 1.93 12.57
C THR A 92 2.93 1.70 11.67
N LEU A 93 3.03 2.44 10.56
CA LEU A 93 4.17 2.37 9.66
C LEU A 93 5.44 3.01 10.24
N GLY A 94 5.34 4.17 10.90
CA GLY A 94 6.47 5.00 11.33
C GLY A 94 7.70 4.28 11.91
N PRO A 95 7.55 3.21 12.71
CA PRO A 95 8.68 2.42 13.18
C PRO A 95 9.45 1.58 12.12
N LEU A 96 9.01 1.39 10.85
CA LEU A 96 9.48 0.24 10.04
C LEU A 96 10.11 0.32 8.62
N CYS A 97 10.07 1.25 7.66
CA CYS A 97 9.84 2.70 7.50
C CYS A 97 10.95 3.63 7.96
N ASP A 98 11.88 3.97 7.06
CA ASP A 98 12.86 5.08 7.21
C ASP A 98 12.36 6.37 6.53
N ARG A 99 11.51 6.19 5.50
CA ARG A 99 10.78 7.25 4.80
C ARG A 99 9.30 6.86 4.73
N LEU A 100 8.41 7.84 4.79
CA LEU A 100 6.97 7.65 4.60
C LEU A 100 6.44 8.48 3.42
N VAL A 101 5.47 7.91 2.71
CA VAL A 101 4.62 8.59 1.73
C VAL A 101 3.14 8.26 1.95
N VAL A 102 2.24 9.16 1.54
CA VAL A 102 0.78 8.96 1.54
C VAL A 102 0.27 9.15 0.12
N ALA A 103 -0.26 8.09 -0.49
CA ALA A 103 -0.85 8.13 -1.82
C ALA A 103 -2.34 8.48 -1.75
N ALA A 104 -2.78 9.44 -2.56
CA ALA A 104 -4.19 9.79 -2.71
C ALA A 104 -4.50 10.41 -4.09
N PRO A 105 -5.74 10.30 -4.58
CA PRO A 105 -6.22 11.01 -5.77
C PRO A 105 -5.93 12.52 -5.68
N PRO A 106 -5.51 13.16 -6.79
CA PRO A 106 -5.33 14.62 -6.87
C PRO A 106 -6.53 15.38 -6.29
N GLY A 107 -6.25 16.42 -5.50
CA GLY A 107 -7.29 17.26 -4.87
C GLY A 107 -8.07 16.61 -3.72
N LEU A 108 -7.85 15.33 -3.39
CA LEU A 108 -8.46 14.70 -2.22
C LEU A 108 -7.79 15.24 -0.94
N GLU A 109 -8.51 16.01 -0.13
CA GLU A 109 -8.02 16.55 1.13
C GLU A 109 -7.74 15.43 2.16
N LEU A 110 -6.65 15.58 2.93
CA LEU A 110 -6.19 14.58 3.90
C LEU A 110 -5.94 15.25 5.27
N PRO A 111 -6.06 14.50 6.39
CA PRO A 111 -5.56 14.97 7.67
C PRO A 111 -4.08 15.38 7.60
N PRO A 112 -3.63 16.36 8.42
CA PRO A 112 -2.22 16.70 8.54
C PRO A 112 -1.35 15.47 8.82
N SER A 113 -0.22 15.36 8.12
CA SER A 113 0.68 14.21 8.21
C SER A 113 2.14 14.62 8.01
N PRO A 114 3.11 14.04 8.74
CA PRO A 114 4.54 14.25 8.49
C PRO A 114 5.05 13.49 7.24
N ALA A 115 4.26 12.58 6.69
CA ALA A 115 4.61 11.78 5.52
C ALA A 115 4.36 12.58 4.23
N ALA A 116 5.23 12.43 3.22
CA ALA A 116 5.10 13.18 1.97
C ALA A 116 3.88 12.71 1.16
N ARG A 117 3.04 13.65 0.74
CA ARG A 117 1.95 13.35 -0.20
C ARG A 117 2.52 12.93 -1.56
N VAL A 118 1.94 11.87 -2.12
CA VAL A 118 2.07 11.47 -3.52
C VAL A 118 0.66 11.49 -4.11
N ASP A 119 0.49 12.11 -5.28
CA ASP A 119 -0.76 12.03 -6.03
C ASP A 119 -0.82 10.72 -6.83
N ASP A 120 -1.99 10.10 -6.90
CA ASP A 120 -2.28 9.00 -7.84
C ASP A 120 -1.96 9.42 -9.30
N LEU A 121 -1.63 8.47 -10.18
CA LEU A 121 -1.29 8.78 -11.57
C LEU A 121 -2.47 9.38 -12.35
N PRO A 122 -2.21 10.35 -13.27
CA PRO A 122 -3.24 10.89 -14.17
C PRO A 122 -3.99 9.81 -14.94
N ASP A 123 -5.28 10.07 -15.20
CA ASP A 123 -6.20 9.25 -16.01
C ASP A 123 -6.38 7.79 -15.53
N SER A 124 -5.84 7.49 -14.35
CA SER A 124 -5.72 6.17 -13.75
C SER A 124 -6.43 6.16 -12.40
N GLU A 125 -7.69 5.74 -12.38
CA GLU A 125 -8.47 5.61 -11.14
C GLU A 125 -8.21 4.28 -10.42
N GLY A 126 -8.28 4.30 -9.08
CA GLY A 126 -8.31 3.11 -8.23
C GLY A 126 -6.99 2.81 -7.53
N PRO A 127 -6.99 1.88 -6.54
CA PRO A 127 -5.87 1.70 -5.63
C PRO A 127 -4.58 1.19 -6.30
N LEU A 128 -4.65 0.64 -7.53
CA LEU A 128 -3.44 0.30 -8.29
C LEU A 128 -2.69 1.55 -8.77
N SER A 129 -3.40 2.64 -9.07
CA SER A 129 -2.80 3.92 -9.45
C SER A 129 -1.98 4.51 -8.30
N GLY A 130 -2.59 4.62 -7.11
CA GLY A 130 -1.89 5.07 -5.90
C GLY A 130 -0.74 4.16 -5.47
N LEU A 131 -0.89 2.83 -5.62
CA LEU A 131 0.19 1.87 -5.35
C LEU A 131 1.39 2.08 -6.29
N VAL A 132 1.15 2.16 -7.60
CA VAL A 132 2.21 2.38 -8.60
C VAL A 132 2.84 3.77 -8.43
N ALA A 133 2.04 4.81 -8.19
CA ALA A 133 2.53 6.16 -7.92
C ALA A 133 3.45 6.23 -6.69
N ALA A 134 3.03 5.63 -5.58
CA ALA A 134 3.78 5.67 -4.33
C ALA A 134 5.07 4.85 -4.39
N LEU A 135 5.03 3.63 -4.95
CA LEU A 135 6.25 2.84 -5.15
C LEU A 135 7.19 3.49 -6.18
N GLY A 136 6.65 4.12 -7.24
CA GLY A 136 7.43 4.88 -8.20
C GLY A 136 8.01 6.21 -7.67
N SER A 137 7.59 6.68 -6.49
CA SER A 137 7.92 8.02 -5.99
C SER A 137 9.34 8.17 -5.46
N ARG A 138 9.98 7.09 -4.99
CA ARG A 138 11.31 7.12 -4.33
C ARG A 138 12.04 5.79 -4.51
N PRO A 139 13.39 5.77 -4.60
CA PRO A 139 14.16 4.54 -4.43
C PRO A 139 13.98 3.94 -3.03
N PHE A 140 13.91 2.61 -2.96
CA PHE A 140 13.82 1.83 -1.72
C PHE A 140 14.50 0.46 -1.90
N GLY A 141 14.77 -0.24 -0.80
CA GLY A 141 15.20 -1.64 -0.79
C GLY A 141 14.05 -2.62 -0.59
N SER A 142 13.09 -2.21 0.24
CA SER A 142 11.79 -2.86 0.43
C SER A 142 10.75 -1.79 0.75
N ALA A 143 9.48 -2.08 0.43
CA ALA A 143 8.37 -1.18 0.74
C ALA A 143 7.29 -1.91 1.54
N ILE A 144 6.67 -1.21 2.49
CA ILE A 144 5.52 -1.68 3.28
C ILE A 144 4.32 -0.85 2.87
N VAL A 145 3.25 -1.51 2.40
CA VAL A 145 2.02 -0.87 1.95
C VAL A 145 0.90 -1.13 2.96
N LEU A 146 0.26 -0.06 3.43
CA LEU A 146 -0.85 -0.11 4.36
C LEU A 146 -2.00 0.82 3.94
N GLY A 147 -3.18 0.26 3.68
CA GLY A 147 -4.41 1.02 3.50
C GLY A 147 -4.87 1.66 4.81
N VAL A 148 -5.42 2.88 4.75
CA VAL A 148 -6.03 3.53 5.93
C VAL A 148 -7.20 2.73 6.52
N ASP A 149 -7.73 1.74 5.79
CA ASP A 149 -8.83 0.91 6.24
C ASP A 149 -8.43 -0.30 7.11
N PHE A 150 -7.16 -0.49 7.44
CA PHE A 150 -6.68 -1.51 8.40
C PHE A 150 -6.25 -0.91 9.77
N PRO A 151 -7.11 -0.20 10.52
CA PRO A 151 -6.69 0.59 11.67
C PRO A 151 -6.39 -0.22 12.95
N LEU A 152 -6.50 -1.56 12.86
CA LEU A 152 -6.17 -2.54 13.90
C LEU A 152 -4.81 -3.22 13.69
N MET A 153 -4.16 -2.98 12.53
CA MET A 153 -2.84 -3.50 12.16
C MET A 153 -1.77 -3.12 13.18
N ARG A 154 -0.92 -4.09 13.57
CA ARG A 154 0.16 -3.93 14.54
C ARG A 154 1.52 -3.93 13.84
N PRO A 155 2.51 -3.13 14.26
CA PRO A 155 3.81 -3.04 13.60
C PRO A 155 4.53 -4.40 13.42
N VAL A 156 4.42 -5.30 14.41
CA VAL A 156 5.05 -6.63 14.38
C VAL A 156 4.54 -7.55 13.25
N MET A 157 3.28 -7.41 12.82
CA MET A 157 2.75 -8.13 11.65
C MET A 157 3.44 -7.66 10.35
N LEU A 158 3.68 -6.36 10.22
CA LEU A 158 4.36 -5.80 9.04
C LEU A 158 5.87 -6.09 9.05
N ASP A 159 6.51 -6.10 10.22
CA ASP A 159 7.91 -6.52 10.39
C ASP A 159 8.11 -8.01 10.05
N TYR A 160 7.16 -8.88 10.42
CA TYR A 160 7.16 -10.28 10.03
C TYR A 160 7.10 -10.47 8.51
N LEU A 161 6.15 -9.78 7.82
CA LEU A 161 6.05 -9.82 6.36
C LEU A 161 7.32 -9.28 5.69
N LEU A 162 7.89 -8.19 6.21
CA LEU A 162 9.14 -7.60 5.74
C LEU A 162 10.32 -8.59 5.84
N ARG A 163 10.42 -9.36 6.92
CA ARG A 163 11.43 -10.42 7.09
C ARG A 163 11.25 -11.54 6.07
N ARG A 164 10.02 -12.02 5.84
CA ARG A 164 9.74 -13.03 4.80
C ARG A 164 10.20 -12.55 3.41
N LEU A 165 9.97 -11.28 3.06
CA LEU A 165 10.43 -10.71 1.78
C LEU A 165 11.96 -10.82 1.63
N ALA A 166 12.69 -10.46 2.69
CA ALA A 166 14.15 -10.48 2.70
C ALA A 166 14.76 -11.90 2.69
N THR A 167 14.09 -12.90 3.29
CA THR A 167 14.58 -14.28 3.32
C THR A 167 14.21 -15.09 2.07
N GLU A 168 13.05 -14.81 1.46
CA GLU A 168 12.46 -15.66 0.42
C GLU A 168 12.69 -15.11 -1.00
N GLY A 169 13.20 -13.87 -1.13
CA GLY A 169 13.61 -13.28 -2.42
C GLY A 169 12.46 -12.98 -3.39
N ALA A 170 11.21 -13.14 -2.97
CA ALA A 170 10.00 -12.89 -3.74
C ALA A 170 9.85 -11.42 -4.19
N ALA A 171 9.05 -11.17 -5.23
CA ALA A 171 8.74 -9.80 -5.68
C ALA A 171 7.79 -9.05 -4.71
N ALA A 172 6.95 -9.80 -3.97
CA ALA A 172 6.12 -9.28 -2.90
C ALA A 172 5.76 -10.42 -1.92
N VAL A 173 5.39 -10.05 -0.69
CA VAL A 173 4.77 -10.96 0.29
C VAL A 173 3.40 -10.42 0.65
N VAL A 174 2.37 -11.24 0.42
CA VAL A 174 0.96 -10.86 0.54
C VAL A 174 0.26 -11.78 1.56
N PRO A 175 -0.24 -11.26 2.68
CA PRO A 175 -1.05 -12.05 3.59
C PRO A 175 -2.43 -12.34 2.99
N ALA A 176 -2.97 -13.52 3.27
CA ALA A 176 -4.26 -13.99 2.77
C ALA A 176 -5.17 -14.52 3.90
N PRO A 177 -5.52 -13.68 4.90
CA PRO A 177 -6.43 -14.04 6.00
C PRO A 177 -7.77 -14.58 5.48
N GLY A 178 -8.19 -15.77 5.94
CA GLY A 178 -9.39 -16.45 5.43
C GLY A 178 -9.29 -16.81 3.94
N GLY A 179 -8.07 -16.95 3.41
CA GLY A 179 -7.78 -17.08 1.98
C GLY A 179 -7.90 -15.77 1.16
N VAL A 180 -8.32 -14.65 1.77
CA VAL A 180 -8.56 -13.39 1.07
C VAL A 180 -7.28 -12.55 1.05
N TRP A 181 -6.66 -12.44 -0.12
CA TRP A 181 -5.41 -11.69 -0.33
C TRP A 181 -5.59 -10.20 0.03
N GLN A 182 -4.69 -9.67 0.85
CA GLN A 182 -4.66 -8.27 1.28
C GLN A 182 -3.45 -7.52 0.69
N PRO A 183 -3.41 -7.23 -0.62
CA PRO A 183 -2.27 -6.56 -1.26
C PRO A 183 -2.06 -5.11 -0.80
N LEU A 184 -3.03 -4.54 -0.08
CA LEU A 184 -2.94 -3.22 0.55
C LEU A 184 -2.51 -3.28 2.03
N ALA A 185 -2.08 -4.46 2.50
CA ALA A 185 -1.51 -4.70 3.83
C ALA A 185 -0.31 -5.67 3.69
N ALA A 186 0.60 -5.33 2.77
CA ALA A 186 1.59 -6.25 2.19
C ALA A 186 2.95 -5.56 1.99
N VAL A 187 4.00 -6.34 1.69
CA VAL A 187 5.35 -5.79 1.41
C VAL A 187 5.83 -6.12 0.00
N TYR A 188 6.63 -5.23 -0.58
CA TYR A 188 7.02 -5.24 -1.99
C TYR A 188 8.52 -5.01 -2.16
N ASP A 189 9.12 -5.74 -3.09
CA ASP A 189 10.48 -5.55 -3.59
C ASP A 189 10.48 -4.55 -4.77
N PRO A 190 11.55 -3.75 -5.00
CA PRO A 190 11.66 -2.85 -6.15
C PRO A 190 11.37 -3.51 -7.52
N ARG A 191 11.65 -4.81 -7.67
CA ARG A 191 11.38 -5.62 -8.88
C ARG A 191 9.88 -5.73 -9.19
N ALA A 192 8.98 -5.51 -8.22
CA ALA A 192 7.54 -5.48 -8.47
C ALA A 192 7.09 -4.25 -9.26
N VAL A 193 7.77 -3.11 -9.12
CA VAL A 193 7.28 -1.81 -9.63
C VAL A 193 7.11 -1.79 -11.16
N PRO A 194 8.06 -2.28 -11.98
CA PRO A 194 7.87 -2.32 -13.44
C PRO A 194 6.71 -3.20 -13.88
N ALA A 195 6.49 -4.34 -13.20
CA ALA A 195 5.40 -5.26 -13.52
C ALA A 195 4.02 -4.68 -13.14
N LEU A 196 3.89 -4.08 -11.95
CA LEU A 196 2.66 -3.41 -11.53
C LEU A 196 2.34 -2.20 -12.43
N ALA A 197 3.35 -1.41 -12.80
CA ALA A 197 3.20 -0.30 -13.75
C ALA A 197 2.78 -0.79 -15.15
N GLY A 198 3.39 -1.87 -15.65
CA GLY A 198 3.02 -2.49 -16.92
C GLY A 198 1.58 -3.02 -16.94
N ARG A 199 1.10 -3.62 -15.83
CA ARG A 199 -0.31 -4.01 -15.68
C ARG A 199 -1.24 -2.80 -15.74
N LEU A 200 -0.95 -1.74 -14.97
CA LEU A 200 -1.76 -0.52 -14.95
C LEU A 200 -1.82 0.16 -16.33
N ALA A 201 -0.68 0.24 -17.04
CA ALA A 201 -0.59 0.77 -18.40
C ALA A 201 -1.38 -0.07 -19.42
N ALA A 202 -1.49 -1.39 -19.21
CA ALA A 202 -2.34 -2.29 -19.98
C ALA A 202 -3.83 -2.23 -19.58
N GLY A 203 -4.26 -1.22 -18.80
CA GLY A 203 -5.65 -1.00 -18.42
C GLY A 203 -6.10 -1.78 -17.18
N GLU A 204 -5.22 -2.49 -16.48
CA GLU A 204 -5.56 -3.15 -15.21
C GLU A 204 -5.98 -2.11 -14.16
N ARG A 205 -7.04 -2.43 -13.39
CA ARG A 205 -7.54 -1.60 -12.29
C ARG A 205 -7.69 -2.39 -10.99
N SER A 206 -7.66 -3.72 -11.05
CA SER A 206 -7.67 -4.60 -9.88
C SER A 206 -6.25 -4.82 -9.36
N VAL A 207 -5.97 -4.32 -8.15
CA VAL A 207 -4.68 -4.54 -7.47
C VAL A 207 -4.41 -6.03 -7.30
N THR A 208 -5.40 -6.81 -6.86
CA THR A 208 -5.23 -8.25 -6.65
C THR A 208 -4.91 -9.00 -7.95
N ALA A 209 -5.44 -8.54 -9.10
CA ALA A 209 -5.09 -9.11 -10.40
C ALA A 209 -3.66 -8.72 -10.83
N ALA A 210 -3.26 -7.46 -10.66
CA ALA A 210 -1.89 -7.01 -10.94
C ALA A 210 -0.86 -7.74 -10.05
N VAL A 211 -1.12 -7.81 -8.75
CA VAL A 211 -0.22 -8.43 -7.76
C VAL A 211 -0.12 -9.94 -7.96
N ARG A 212 -1.17 -10.62 -8.44
CA ARG A 212 -1.07 -12.04 -8.85
C ARG A 212 -0.04 -12.29 -9.94
N THR A 213 0.18 -11.34 -10.86
CA THR A 213 1.21 -11.49 -11.92
C THR A 213 2.65 -11.39 -11.41
N LEU A 214 2.86 -11.03 -10.14
CA LEU A 214 4.18 -11.05 -9.49
C LEU A 214 4.60 -12.43 -8.97
N ALA A 215 3.70 -13.43 -9.01
CA ALA A 215 3.85 -14.70 -8.29
C ALA A 215 4.32 -14.49 -6.82
N PRO A 216 3.59 -13.71 -6.01
CA PRO A 216 4.03 -13.32 -4.68
C PRO A 216 4.05 -14.51 -3.72
N LEU A 217 4.89 -14.42 -2.68
CA LEU A 217 4.78 -15.32 -1.53
C LEU A 217 3.46 -15.00 -0.80
N VAL A 218 2.60 -16.01 -0.66
CA VAL A 218 1.32 -15.88 0.04
C VAL A 218 1.46 -16.41 1.45
N VAL A 219 1.10 -15.60 2.44
CA VAL A 219 1.14 -15.99 3.86
C VAL A 219 -0.28 -16.33 4.32
N ALA A 220 -0.49 -17.59 4.72
CA ALA A 220 -1.80 -18.14 5.08
C ALA A 220 -2.06 -18.07 6.60
N ASP A 221 -3.31 -18.31 7.00
CA ASP A 221 -3.81 -18.08 8.36
C ASP A 221 -2.93 -18.68 9.47
N GLY A 222 -2.43 -19.91 9.32
CA GLY A 222 -1.57 -20.54 10.33
C GLY A 222 -0.23 -19.85 10.57
N ASP A 223 0.33 -19.15 9.57
CA ASP A 223 1.49 -18.27 9.76
C ASP A 223 1.09 -16.94 10.43
N LEU A 224 -0.11 -16.43 10.11
CA LEU A 224 -0.59 -15.13 10.59
C LEU A 224 -1.07 -15.17 12.04
N GLU A 225 -1.77 -16.24 12.44
CA GLU A 225 -2.36 -16.42 13.77
C GLU A 225 -1.32 -16.47 14.89
N GLY A 226 -0.11 -16.97 14.60
CA GLY A 226 1.02 -16.98 15.54
C GLY A 226 1.66 -15.61 15.80
N ILE A 227 1.31 -14.58 15.03
CA ILE A 227 1.81 -13.20 15.19
C ILE A 227 0.84 -12.38 16.04
N GLU A 228 1.35 -11.38 16.78
CA GLU A 228 0.54 -10.59 17.72
C GLU A 228 -0.72 -9.99 17.06
N GLY A 229 -1.90 -10.38 17.57
CA GLY A 229 -3.20 -9.99 17.04
C GLY A 229 -3.74 -10.86 15.90
N GLY A 230 -2.97 -11.80 15.37
CA GLY A 230 -3.43 -12.77 14.38
C GLY A 230 -4.13 -12.13 13.17
N LEU A 231 -5.27 -12.73 12.79
CA LEU A 231 -6.13 -12.25 11.71
C LEU A 231 -6.80 -10.88 12.01
N GLU A 232 -6.86 -10.46 13.28
CA GLU A 232 -7.44 -9.16 13.70
C GLU A 232 -6.68 -7.96 13.11
N ASN A 233 -5.40 -8.14 12.78
CA ASN A 233 -4.59 -7.16 12.06
C ASN A 233 -5.22 -6.71 10.73
N PHE A 234 -5.98 -7.60 10.08
CA PHE A 234 -6.56 -7.40 8.76
C PHE A 234 -8.05 -7.00 8.79
N PHE A 235 -8.55 -6.54 9.93
CA PHE A 235 -9.94 -6.07 10.04
C PHE A 235 -10.17 -4.76 9.27
N ASN A 236 -10.81 -4.85 8.09
CA ASN A 236 -11.12 -3.69 7.26
C ASN A 236 -12.29 -2.85 7.80
N VAL A 237 -12.07 -1.55 8.03
CA VAL A 237 -13.12 -0.58 8.37
C VAL A 237 -13.70 0.08 7.10
N ASN A 238 -14.98 -0.14 6.83
CA ASN A 238 -15.69 0.37 5.65
C ASN A 238 -17.03 1.09 5.95
N THR A 239 -17.59 0.88 7.14
CA THR A 239 -18.90 1.40 7.58
C THR A 239 -18.81 1.90 9.04
N PRO A 240 -19.80 2.68 9.53
CA PRO A 240 -19.82 3.13 10.93
C PRO A 240 -19.95 1.97 11.93
N ARG A 241 -20.54 0.85 11.51
CA ARG A 241 -20.57 -0.38 12.31
C ARG A 241 -19.17 -0.96 12.50
N ASP A 242 -18.35 -0.94 11.45
CA ASP A 242 -16.97 -1.45 11.51
C ASP A 242 -16.09 -0.54 12.39
N LEU A 243 -16.33 0.78 12.37
CA LEU A 243 -15.70 1.71 13.33
C LEU A 243 -16.08 1.35 14.78
N ALA A 244 -17.37 1.16 15.07
CA ALA A 244 -17.82 0.82 16.42
C ALA A 244 -17.28 -0.53 16.91
N GLU A 245 -17.18 -1.51 16.01
CA GLU A 245 -16.57 -2.82 16.26
C GLU A 245 -15.05 -2.70 16.54
N ALA A 246 -14.32 -1.92 15.74
CA ALA A 246 -12.91 -1.65 16.00
C ALA A 246 -12.69 -0.87 17.32
N GLU A 247 -13.59 0.05 17.67
CA GLU A 247 -13.57 0.81 18.93
C GLU A 247 -13.85 -0.08 20.13
N PHE A 248 -14.73 -1.08 19.99
CA PHE A 248 -14.94 -2.11 20.99
C PHE A 248 -13.68 -2.96 21.19
N ARG A 249 -13.11 -3.52 20.10
CA ARG A 249 -11.90 -4.35 20.14
C ARG A 249 -10.72 -3.63 20.79
N LEU A 250 -10.45 -2.37 20.41
CA LEU A 250 -9.36 -1.59 21.01
C LEU A 250 -9.54 -1.36 22.51
N ARG A 251 -10.77 -1.17 23.00
CA ARG A 251 -11.04 -1.06 24.44
C ARG A 251 -10.88 -2.41 25.14
N SER A 252 -11.34 -3.51 24.55
CA SER A 252 -11.15 -4.86 25.09
C SER A 252 -9.67 -5.28 25.17
N ARG A 253 -8.78 -4.75 24.30
CA ARG A 253 -7.33 -4.91 24.44
C ARG A 253 -6.71 -4.08 25.58
N ALA A 254 -7.35 -2.98 25.97
CA ALA A 254 -6.81 -2.02 26.94
C ALA A 254 -7.17 -2.36 28.40
N THR A 255 -8.22 -3.16 28.61
CA THR A 255 -8.56 -3.75 29.90
C THR A 255 -7.78 -5.06 30.08
N PRO A 256 -6.87 -5.20 31.06
CA PRO A 256 -6.30 -6.51 31.41
C PRO A 256 -7.42 -7.45 31.88
N GLU A 257 -7.43 -8.71 31.44
CA GLU A 257 -8.28 -9.73 32.06
C GLU A 257 -7.87 -9.80 33.55
N PRO A 258 -8.80 -9.60 34.51
CA PRO A 258 -8.45 -9.64 35.92
C PRO A 258 -7.92 -11.04 36.24
N ALA A 259 -6.66 -11.10 36.70
CA ALA A 259 -5.94 -12.35 36.88
C ALA A 259 -6.80 -13.37 37.64
N ARG A 260 -7.09 -14.50 36.98
CA ARG A 260 -7.91 -15.57 37.56
C ARG A 260 -7.19 -16.11 38.78
N SER A 261 -7.65 -15.70 39.96
CA SER A 261 -7.04 -16.12 41.21
C SER A 261 -7.22 -17.62 41.37
N GLU A 262 -6.11 -18.35 41.27
CA GLU A 262 -6.04 -19.75 41.64
C GLU A 262 -6.42 -19.88 43.12
N ARG A 263 -7.68 -20.26 43.37
CA ARG A 263 -8.16 -20.54 44.72
C ARG A 263 -7.53 -21.85 45.17
N ALA A 264 -6.40 -21.74 45.84
CA ALA A 264 -5.74 -22.83 46.53
C ALA A 264 -6.73 -23.65 47.37
N ARG A 265 -6.58 -24.97 47.30
CA ARG A 265 -7.24 -26.01 48.09
C ARG A 265 -6.26 -27.14 48.31
#